data_AF-A0A7C6N292-F1
#
_entry.id   AF-A0A7C6N292-F1
#
_cell.length_a   1.000
_cell.length_b   1.000
_cell.length_c   1.000
_cell.angle_alpha   90.00
_cell.angle_beta   90.00
_cell.angle_gamma   90.00
#
_symmetry.space_group_name_H-M   'P 1'
#
loop_
_entity.id
_entity.type
_entity.pdbx_description
1 polymer ?
#
loop_
_entity_poly.entity_id
_entity_poly.type
_entity_poly.pdbx_seq_one_letter_code
_entity_poly.pdbx_strand_id
1 'polypeptide(L)'
;MKVKLICDQDKYEEYKKILTSKGFEIDDNATIVFEDLERTDHFIGKIDNTLSAIKYDDIIYIESYGHNVYLVTSDGRYQIKERLYEAFEKVEKDDFIKISISVIINPKHIKKIKATYNRKFHLTMKNGDVVDVTRSYYNDFKDKLGI
;
A
#
# COMPACT_ATOMS: atom_id res chain seq x y z
N MET A 1 -26.86 -12.13 -12.27
CA MET A 1 -25.54 -12.72 -11.94
C MET A 1 -25.42 -12.75 -10.42
N LYS A 2 -24.87 -13.81 -9.84
CA LYS A 2 -24.80 -13.96 -8.38
C LYS A 2 -23.47 -13.43 -7.84
N VAL A 3 -23.51 -12.78 -6.67
CA VAL A 3 -22.33 -12.22 -6.00
C VAL A 3 -22.41 -12.45 -4.49
N LYS A 4 -21.27 -12.77 -3.88
CA LYS A 4 -21.11 -12.83 -2.42
C LYS A 4 -20.70 -11.45 -1.92
N LEU A 5 -21.45 -10.90 -0.97
CA LEU A 5 -21.19 -9.59 -0.38
C LEU A 5 -20.42 -9.75 0.95
N ILE A 6 -19.22 -9.19 1.02
CA ILE A 6 -18.40 -9.12 2.24
C ILE A 6 -18.23 -7.64 2.59
N CYS A 7 -18.77 -7.19 3.72
CA CYS A 7 -18.68 -5.80 4.17
C CYS A 7 -19.02 -5.71 5.66
N ASP A 8 -18.81 -4.54 6.26
CA ASP A 8 -19.27 -4.28 7.63
C ASP A 8 -20.80 -4.33 7.73
N GLN A 9 -21.28 -4.72 8.90
CA GLN A 9 -22.69 -5.02 9.11
C GLN A 9 -23.60 -3.79 9.00
N ASP A 10 -23.07 -2.59 9.29
CA ASP A 10 -23.74 -1.31 9.13
C ASP A 10 -23.89 -0.89 7.66
N LYS A 11 -23.02 -1.36 6.76
CA LYS A 11 -23.06 -1.06 5.32
C LYS A 11 -23.75 -2.13 4.47
N TYR A 12 -24.02 -3.30 5.03
CA TYR A 12 -24.58 -4.44 4.31
C TYR A 12 -25.86 -4.12 3.53
N GLU A 13 -26.84 -3.47 4.18
CA GLU A 13 -28.12 -3.14 3.53
C GLU A 13 -27.96 -2.07 2.43
N GLU A 14 -27.04 -1.13 2.60
CA GLU A 14 -26.71 -0.13 1.58
C GLU A 14 -26.15 -0.81 0.32
N TYR A 15 -25.11 -1.63 0.48
CA TYR A 15 -24.47 -2.31 -0.65
C TYR A 15 -25.37 -3.35 -1.31
N LYS A 16 -26.15 -4.10 -0.52
CA LYS A 16 -27.17 -5.01 -1.05
C LYS A 16 -28.14 -4.28 -1.96
N LYS A 17 -28.67 -3.13 -1.52
CA LYS A 17 -29.59 -2.31 -2.33
C LYS A 17 -28.94 -1.81 -3.63
N ILE A 18 -27.70 -1.33 -3.56
CA ILE A 18 -26.93 -0.89 -4.74
C ILE A 18 -26.76 -2.04 -5.72
N LEU A 19 -26.25 -3.20 -5.27
CA LEU A 19 -25.98 -4.36 -6.11
C LEU A 19 -27.27 -4.91 -6.75
N THR A 20 -28.36 -5.04 -5.97
CA THR A 20 -29.64 -5.48 -6.52
C THR A 20 -30.23 -4.49 -7.52
N SER A 21 -30.09 -3.18 -7.29
CA SER A 21 -30.51 -2.15 -8.26
C SER A 21 -29.76 -2.23 -9.60
N LYS A 22 -28.56 -2.83 -9.60
CA LYS A 22 -27.73 -3.06 -10.78
C LYS A 22 -27.90 -4.45 -11.40
N GLY A 23 -28.84 -5.26 -10.90
CA GLY A 23 -29.16 -6.59 -11.46
C GLY A 23 -28.32 -7.75 -10.90
N PHE A 24 -27.63 -7.54 -9.78
CA PHE A 24 -26.93 -8.60 -9.05
C PHE A 24 -27.85 -9.25 -8.01
N GLU A 25 -27.71 -10.55 -7.83
CA GLU A 25 -28.37 -11.32 -6.78
C GLU A 25 -27.34 -11.66 -5.70
N ILE A 26 -27.65 -11.39 -4.43
CA ILE A 26 -26.75 -11.70 -3.32
C ILE A 26 -26.90 -13.17 -2.95
N ASP A 27 -25.80 -13.92 -3.03
CA ASP A 27 -25.73 -15.34 -2.68
C ASP A 27 -24.38 -15.63 -2.03
N ASP A 28 -24.40 -16.10 -0.79
CA ASP A 28 -23.19 -16.40 -0.02
C ASP A 28 -22.33 -17.53 -0.64
N ASN A 29 -22.89 -18.29 -1.59
CA ASN A 29 -22.22 -19.35 -2.34
C ASN A 29 -21.77 -18.93 -3.74
N ALA A 30 -21.90 -17.65 -4.11
CA ALA A 30 -21.46 -17.17 -5.41
C ALA A 30 -19.94 -17.25 -5.60
N THR A 31 -19.49 -17.56 -6.82
CA THR A 31 -18.05 -17.55 -7.18
C THR A 31 -17.47 -16.13 -7.23
N ILE A 32 -18.28 -15.14 -7.58
CA ILE A 32 -17.86 -13.73 -7.66
C ILE A 32 -18.09 -13.09 -6.30
N VAL A 33 -17.08 -12.38 -5.79
CA VAL A 33 -17.11 -11.71 -4.49
C VAL A 33 -17.07 -10.20 -4.70
N PHE A 34 -17.96 -9.48 -4.04
CA PHE A 34 -17.89 -8.04 -3.82
C PHE A 34 -17.48 -7.84 -2.37
N GLU A 35 -16.31 -7.25 -2.15
CA GLU A 35 -15.79 -6.95 -0.82
C GLU A 35 -15.69 -5.43 -0.66
N ASP A 36 -16.38 -4.88 0.34
CA ASP A 36 -16.13 -3.53 0.82
C ASP A 36 -14.82 -3.54 1.60
N LEU A 37 -13.73 -3.28 0.88
CA LEU A 37 -12.44 -3.04 1.49
C LEU A 37 -12.52 -1.66 2.16
N GLU A 38 -12.73 -1.63 3.48
CA GLU A 38 -12.62 -0.40 4.27
C GLU A 38 -11.29 0.30 3.93
N ARG A 39 -11.36 1.37 3.14
CA ARG A 39 -10.20 2.19 2.84
C ARG A 39 -9.93 3.06 4.05
N THR A 40 -9.22 2.48 5.01
CA THR A 40 -8.48 3.26 5.98
C THR A 40 -7.41 4.07 5.25
N ASP A 41 -7.17 5.29 5.71
CA ASP A 41 -6.12 6.20 5.22
C ASP A 41 -4.83 6.08 6.04
N HIS A 42 -4.73 5.05 6.89
CA HIS A 42 -3.65 4.86 7.84
C HIS A 42 -3.39 3.39 8.14
N PHE A 43 -2.17 3.10 8.59
CA PHE A 43 -1.82 1.85 9.24
C PHE A 43 -1.82 2.00 10.74
N ILE A 44 -1.96 0.87 11.44
CA ILE A 44 -1.62 0.79 12.86
C ILE A 44 -0.17 0.33 12.99
N GLY A 45 0.71 1.26 13.34
CA GLY A 45 2.13 1.04 13.56
C GLY A 45 2.47 0.91 15.04
N LYS A 46 3.48 0.09 15.37
CA LYS A 46 3.97 -0.14 16.73
C LYS A 46 5.39 0.41 16.90
N ILE A 47 5.61 1.16 17.99
CA ILE A 47 6.93 1.58 18.47
C ILE A 47 6.94 1.48 20.01
N ASP A 48 7.97 0.86 20.59
CA ASP A 48 8.16 0.73 22.06
C ASP A 48 6.89 0.37 22.85
N ASN A 49 6.16 -0.67 22.38
CA ASN A 49 4.88 -1.13 22.94
C ASN A 49 3.67 -0.19 22.82
N THR A 50 3.82 0.95 22.15
CA THR A 50 2.73 1.86 21.84
C THR A 50 2.22 1.62 20.42
N LEU A 51 0.90 1.65 20.23
CA LEU A 51 0.26 1.63 18.92
C LEU A 51 -0.09 3.06 18.50
N SER A 52 0.14 3.38 17.23
CA SER A 52 -0.14 4.69 16.65
C SER A 52 -0.74 4.53 15.27
N ALA A 53 -1.74 5.35 14.95
CA ALA A 53 -2.28 5.45 13.61
C ALA A 53 -1.35 6.32 12.76
N ILE A 54 -0.82 5.74 11.68
CA ILE A 54 0.14 6.39 10.78
C ILE A 54 -0.52 6.60 9.43
N LYS A 55 -0.83 7.85 9.08
CA LYS A 55 -1.47 8.17 7.80
C LYS A 55 -0.58 7.83 6.62
N TYR A 56 -1.17 7.40 5.52
CA TYR A 56 -0.44 7.03 4.31
C TYR A 56 0.40 8.19 3.76
N ASP A 57 -0.11 9.41 3.83
CA ASP A 57 0.63 10.61 3.40
C ASP A 57 1.87 10.92 4.25
N ASP A 58 1.94 10.44 5.50
CA ASP A 58 3.09 10.63 6.39
C ASP A 58 4.18 9.56 6.18
N ILE A 59 3.86 8.48 5.46
CA ILE A 59 4.79 7.38 5.19
C ILE A 59 5.70 7.76 4.03
N ILE A 60 7.00 7.80 4.31
CA ILE A 60 8.06 8.06 3.34
C ILE A 60 8.29 6.79 2.51
N TYR A 61 8.46 5.65 3.19
CA TYR A 61 8.55 4.34 2.56
C TYR A 61 8.18 3.22 3.54
N ILE A 62 7.93 2.04 3.00
CA ILE A 62 7.66 0.80 3.71
C ILE A 62 8.77 -0.17 3.33
N GLU A 63 9.32 -0.87 4.32
CA GLU A 63 10.35 -1.87 4.08
C GLU A 63 10.11 -3.14 4.90
N SER A 64 10.53 -4.27 4.33
CA SER A 64 10.64 -5.53 5.06
C SER A 64 12.08 -5.76 5.50
N TYR A 65 12.29 -6.07 6.76
CA TYR A 65 13.57 -6.52 7.31
C TYR A 65 13.38 -7.82 8.07
N GLY A 66 13.92 -8.91 7.53
CA GLY A 66 13.67 -10.26 8.02
C GLY A 66 12.18 -10.62 7.90
N HIS A 67 11.54 -10.96 9.03
CA HIS A 67 10.12 -11.29 9.09
C HIS A 67 9.21 -10.09 9.41
N ASN A 68 9.79 -8.92 9.66
CA ASN A 68 9.07 -7.73 10.10
C ASN A 68 8.93 -6.73 8.96
N VAL A 69 7.83 -5.99 8.95
CA VAL A 69 7.58 -4.88 8.03
C VAL A 69 7.48 -3.61 8.84
N TYR A 70 8.08 -2.55 8.30
CA TYR A 70 8.15 -1.26 8.97
C TYR A 70 7.69 -0.15 8.03
N LEU A 71 6.93 0.79 8.60
CA LEU A 71 6.67 2.10 8.02
C LEU A 71 7.77 3.04 8.48
N VAL A 72 8.35 3.79 7.55
CA VAL A 72 9.32 4.83 7.84
C VAL A 72 8.67 6.18 7.55
N THR A 73 8.69 7.05 8.55
CA THR A 73 8.13 8.41 8.52
C THR A 73 9.23 9.42 8.85
N SER A 74 8.90 10.71 8.94
CA SER A 74 9.81 11.72 9.50
C SER A 74 10.08 11.52 10.98
N ASP A 75 9.12 10.93 11.71
CA ASP A 75 9.10 10.91 13.17
C ASP A 75 9.67 9.61 13.74
N GLY A 76 9.78 8.58 12.90
CA GLY A 76 10.37 7.32 13.29
C GLY A 76 9.97 6.15 12.41
N ARG A 77 10.28 4.95 12.92
CA ARG A 77 10.05 3.66 12.28
C ARG A 77 9.07 2.84 13.09
N TYR A 78 7.98 2.41 12.46
CA TYR A 78 6.88 1.73 13.13
C TYR A 78 6.68 0.34 12.53
N GLN A 79 6.67 -0.68 13.37
CA GLN A 79 6.40 -2.05 12.92
C GLN A 79 4.90 -2.24 12.66
N ILE A 80 4.55 -2.88 11.56
CA ILE A 80 3.16 -3.25 11.23
C ILE A 80 2.97 -4.77 11.27
N LYS A 81 1.70 -5.21 11.37
CA LYS A 81 1.35 -6.64 11.37
C LYS A 81 1.32 -7.22 9.95
N GLU A 82 1.05 -6.37 8.97
CA GLU A 82 0.92 -6.70 7.57
C GLU A 82 2.24 -7.21 6.98
N ARG A 83 2.14 -8.14 6.04
CA ARG A 83 3.23 -8.46 5.12
C ARG A 83 3.38 -7.33 4.11
N LEU A 84 4.56 -7.25 3.48
CA LEU A 84 4.86 -6.15 2.55
C LEU A 84 3.89 -6.10 1.37
N TYR A 85 3.43 -7.26 0.87
CA TYR A 85 2.45 -7.30 -0.23
C TYR A 85 1.08 -6.79 0.23
N GLU A 86 0.61 -7.18 1.42
CA GLU A 86 -0.65 -6.71 1.99
C GLU A 86 -0.60 -5.20 2.26
N ALA A 87 0.54 -4.71 2.76
CA ALA A 87 0.77 -3.30 2.93
C ALA A 87 0.70 -2.56 1.59
N PHE A 88 1.30 -3.12 0.52
CA PHE A 88 1.22 -2.54 -0.82
C PHE A 88 -0.21 -2.45 -1.33
N GLU A 89 -0.99 -3.54 -1.25
CA GLU A 89 -2.39 -3.57 -1.68
C GLU A 89 -3.24 -2.51 -0.98
N LYS A 90 -2.97 -2.24 0.31
CA LYS A 90 -3.67 -1.20 1.08
C LYS A 90 -3.37 0.22 0.61
N VAL A 91 -2.12 0.51 0.23
CA VAL A 91 -1.68 1.87 -0.15
C VAL A 91 -1.50 2.09 -1.66
N GLU A 92 -1.73 1.07 -2.48
CA GLU A 92 -1.47 1.15 -3.93
C GLU A 92 -2.26 2.28 -4.59
N LYS A 93 -3.48 2.52 -4.11
CA LYS A 93 -4.39 3.55 -4.60
C LYS A 93 -4.02 4.96 -4.10
N ASP A 94 -2.99 5.09 -3.27
CA ASP A 94 -2.42 6.34 -2.75
C ASP A 94 -1.05 6.65 -3.40
N ASP A 95 -0.86 6.14 -4.63
CA ASP A 95 0.29 6.35 -5.52
C ASP A 95 1.64 5.82 -5.01
N PHE A 96 1.63 4.80 -4.15
CA PHE A 96 2.86 4.13 -3.75
C PHE A 96 3.49 3.31 -4.90
N ILE A 97 4.82 3.22 -4.88
CA ILE A 97 5.60 2.52 -5.90
C ILE A 97 6.47 1.45 -5.23
N LYS A 98 6.30 0.19 -5.64
CA LYS A 98 7.22 -0.88 -5.26
C LYS A 98 8.49 -0.77 -6.09
N ILE A 99 9.65 -0.64 -5.43
CA ILE A 99 10.95 -0.41 -6.09
C ILE A 99 11.93 -1.57 -5.90
N SER A 100 11.61 -2.49 -4.99
CA SER A 100 12.33 -3.74 -4.80
C SER A 100 11.40 -4.79 -4.20
N ILE A 101 11.92 -6.01 -4.03
CA ILE A 101 11.17 -7.06 -3.33
C ILE A 101 10.86 -6.70 -1.88
N SER A 102 11.65 -5.81 -1.27
CA SER A 102 11.60 -5.49 0.16
C SER A 102 11.26 -4.02 0.44
N VAL A 103 11.01 -3.18 -0.57
CA VAL A 103 10.80 -1.73 -0.39
C VAL A 103 9.70 -1.20 -1.30
N ILE A 104 8.79 -0.43 -0.71
CA ILE A 104 7.74 0.36 -1.36
C ILE A 104 7.95 1.81 -0.94
N ILE A 105 7.94 2.76 -1.86
CA ILE A 105 8.14 4.18 -1.56
C ILE A 105 6.87 4.99 -1.85
N ASN A 106 6.73 6.09 -1.14
CA ASN A 106 5.82 7.16 -1.52
C ASN A 106 6.58 8.17 -2.40
N PRO A 107 6.23 8.34 -3.68
CA PRO A 107 6.96 9.21 -4.59
C PRO A 107 6.89 10.69 -4.19
N LYS A 108 5.85 11.12 -3.46
CA LYS A 108 5.73 12.48 -2.92
C LYS A 108 6.87 12.83 -1.95
N HIS A 109 7.54 11.81 -1.41
CA HIS A 109 8.66 11.95 -0.48
C HIS A 109 10.03 11.69 -1.11
N ILE A 110 10.13 11.57 -2.44
CA ILE A 110 11.41 11.57 -3.13
C ILE A 110 12.00 12.99 -3.11
N LYS A 111 13.24 13.12 -2.64
CA LYS A 111 14.03 14.36 -2.69
C LYS A 111 14.89 14.43 -3.95
N LYS A 112 15.50 13.31 -4.36
CA LYS A 112 16.39 13.26 -5.52
C LYS A 112 16.38 11.87 -6.16
N ILE A 113 16.42 11.83 -7.49
CA ILE A 113 16.60 10.61 -8.28
C ILE A 113 17.96 10.71 -8.97
N LYS A 114 18.79 9.67 -8.83
CA LYS A 114 20.07 9.55 -9.54
C LYS A 114 20.11 8.25 -10.33
N ALA A 115 20.14 8.36 -11.66
CA ALA A 115 20.39 7.22 -12.53
C ALA A 115 21.83 6.70 -12.35
N THR A 116 21.99 5.39 -12.43
CA THR A 116 23.29 4.72 -12.39
C THR A 116 23.55 3.97 -13.69
N TYR A 117 24.83 3.67 -13.96
CA TYR A 117 25.26 2.94 -15.15
C TYR A 117 24.67 1.52 -15.26
N ASN A 118 24.08 0.97 -14.20
CA ASN A 118 23.66 -0.44 -14.10
C ASN A 118 22.13 -0.68 -14.11
N ARG A 119 21.36 0.22 -14.74
CA ARG A 119 19.88 0.20 -14.75
C ARG A 119 19.31 0.11 -13.32
N LYS A 120 19.80 1.00 -12.47
CA LYS A 120 19.26 1.26 -11.14
C LYS A 120 19.09 2.75 -10.96
N PHE A 121 18.14 3.13 -10.11
CA PHE A 121 18.07 4.48 -9.56
C PHE A 121 18.45 4.44 -8.08
N HIS A 122 19.26 5.40 -7.66
CA HIS A 122 19.38 5.76 -6.25
C HIS A 122 18.36 6.86 -5.97
N LEU A 123 17.45 6.60 -5.04
CA LEU A 123 16.49 7.58 -4.56
C LEU A 123 16.97 8.10 -3.21
N THR A 124 17.14 9.41 -3.10
CA THR A 124 17.25 10.07 -1.80
C THR A 124 15.84 10.49 -1.38
N MET A 125 15.39 10.02 -0.22
CA MET A 125 14.10 10.35 0.36
C MET A 125 14.17 11.66 1.16
N LYS A 126 13.02 12.26 1.51
CA LYS A 126 12.97 13.55 2.23
C LYS A 126 13.59 13.50 3.61
N ASN A 127 13.54 12.36 4.31
CA ASN A 127 14.23 12.15 5.58
C ASN A 127 15.75 11.95 5.44
N GLY A 128 16.28 11.89 4.21
CA GLY A 128 17.70 11.70 3.94
C GLY A 128 18.11 10.25 3.64
N ASP A 129 17.21 9.29 3.85
CA ASP A 129 17.49 7.88 3.54
C ASP A 129 17.72 7.68 2.04
N VAL A 130 18.52 6.66 1.73
CA VAL A 130 18.82 6.27 0.35
C VAL A 130 18.29 4.86 0.11
N VAL A 131 17.42 4.73 -0.89
CA VAL A 131 16.84 3.45 -1.31
C VAL A 131 17.05 3.23 -2.81
N ASP A 132 17.20 1.96 -3.19
CA ASP A 132 17.57 1.58 -4.55
C ASP A 132 16.38 0.99 -5.31
N VAL A 133 16.11 1.55 -6.49
CA VAL A 133 15.26 0.88 -7.47
C VAL A 133 16.05 -0.27 -8.08
N THR A 134 15.61 -1.49 -7.79
CA THR A 134 16.25 -2.71 -8.29
C THR A 134 15.91 -2.95 -9.76
N ARG A 135 16.75 -3.73 -10.46
CA ARG A 135 16.62 -3.95 -11.91
C ARG A 135 15.25 -4.46 -12.34
N SER A 136 14.66 -5.37 -11.55
CA SER A 136 13.34 -5.95 -11.83
C SER A 136 12.20 -4.93 -11.77
N TYR A 137 12.39 -3.83 -11.05
CA TYR A 137 11.39 -2.77 -10.86
C TYR A 137 11.76 -1.47 -11.61
N TYR A 138 12.84 -1.49 -12.39
CA TYR A 138 13.37 -0.29 -13.05
C TYR A 138 12.38 0.29 -14.07
N ASN A 139 11.82 -0.56 -14.93
CA ASN A 139 10.88 -0.12 -15.96
C ASN A 139 9.56 0.33 -15.32
N ASP A 140 8.99 -0.46 -14.43
CA ASP A 140 7.76 -0.11 -13.71
C ASP A 140 7.88 1.23 -12.97
N PHE A 141 9.03 1.48 -12.34
CA PHE A 141 9.31 2.76 -11.68
C PHE A 141 9.38 3.92 -12.68
N LYS A 142 10.04 3.72 -13.83
CA LYS A 142 10.09 4.73 -14.90
C LYS A 142 8.70 5.07 -15.41
N ASP A 143 7.90 4.04 -15.71
CA ASP A 143 6.56 4.18 -16.25
C ASP A 143 5.64 4.91 -15.26
N LYS A 144 5.69 4.56 -13.97
CA LYS A 144 4.93 5.25 -12.92
C LYS A 144 5.33 6.71 -12.71
N LEU A 145 6.58 7.08 -13.01
CA LEU A 145 7.05 8.47 -12.92
C LEU A 145 7.01 9.24 -14.25
N GLY A 146 6.70 8.58 -15.37
CA GLY A 146 6.66 9.22 -16.69
C GLY A 146 8.03 9.68 -17.22
N ILE A 147 9.11 8.97 -16.88
CA ILE A 147 10.51 9.28 -17.28
C ILE A 147 11.15 8.19 -18.14
#